data_AF-A0A933QJB7-F1
#
_entry.id   AF-A0A933QJB7-F1
#
_cell.length_a   1.000
_cell.length_b   1.000
_cell.length_c   1.000
_cell.angle_alpha   90.00
_cell.angle_beta   90.00
_cell.angle_gamma   90.00
#
_symmetry.space_group_name_H-M   'P 1'
#
loop_
_entity.id
_entity.type
_entity.pdbx_description
1 polymer ?
#
loop_
_entity_poly.entity_id
_entity_poly.type
_entity_poly.pdbx_seq_one_letter_code
_entity_poly.pdbx_strand_id
1 'polypeptide(L)'
;MSISVQEADFDVGAEIAALTAGGVDAGAVASFVGLVRGGTIRAMTLEHYPAMTEKALNEIVAEARRRWELLGVRVIHRVGRLLPGDRIVLVVV
;
A
#
# COMPACT_ATOMS: atom_id res chain seq x y z
N MET A 1 -8.74 -8.97 0.37
CA MET A 1 -8.36 -7.63 0.86
C MET A 1 -7.27 -7.81 1.89
N SER A 2 -6.13 -7.13 1.74
CA SER A 2 -5.01 -7.22 2.68
C SER A 2 -4.42 -5.82 2.94
N ILE A 3 -4.28 -5.45 4.21
CA ILE A 3 -3.69 -4.18 4.65
C ILE A 3 -2.54 -4.52 5.59
N SER A 4 -1.39 -3.87 5.43
CA SER A 4 -0.31 -3.93 6.43
C SER A 4 0.34 -2.58 6.65
N VAL A 5 0.66 -2.29 7.91
CA VAL A 5 1.56 -1.21 8.32
C VAL A 5 2.83 -1.84 8.86
N GLN A 6 3.98 -1.54 8.26
CA GLN A 6 5.23 -2.26 8.52
C GLN A 6 6.47 -1.38 8.35
N GLU A 7 7.61 -1.75 8.92
CA GLU A 7 8.87 -1.03 8.66
C GLU A 7 9.60 -1.53 7.41
N ALA A 8 9.57 -2.86 7.21
CA ALA A 8 10.25 -3.52 6.12
C ALA A 8 9.75 -3.05 4.74
N ASP A 9 10.67 -3.00 3.77
CA ASP A 9 10.32 -2.73 2.39
C ASP A 9 9.41 -3.83 1.81
N PHE A 10 8.82 -3.55 0.64
CA PHE A 10 7.96 -4.48 -0.08
C PHE A 10 8.39 -4.63 -1.54
N ASP A 11 8.14 -5.81 -2.09
CA ASP A 11 8.34 -6.09 -3.51
C ASP A 11 7.01 -5.87 -4.26
N VAL A 12 6.97 -4.87 -5.13
CA VAL A 12 5.77 -4.49 -5.89
C VAL A 12 5.30 -5.61 -6.80
N GLY A 13 6.24 -6.32 -7.45
CA GLY A 13 5.91 -7.40 -8.36
C GLY A 13 5.33 -8.61 -7.63
N ALA A 14 5.90 -8.95 -6.47
CA ALA A 14 5.40 -10.02 -5.63
C ALA A 14 3.99 -9.74 -5.10
N GLU A 15 3.70 -8.50 -4.68
CA GLU A 15 2.39 -8.12 -4.17
C GLU A 15 1.32 -8.10 -5.27
N ILE A 16 1.67 -7.62 -6.48
CA ILE A 16 0.78 -7.71 -7.64
C ILE A 16 0.51 -9.19 -7.98
N ALA A 17 1.56 -10.00 -8.09
CA ALA A 17 1.45 -11.41 -8.43
C ALA A 17 0.56 -12.15 -7.41
N ALA A 18 0.76 -11.89 -6.11
CA ALA A 18 -0.05 -12.46 -5.03
C ALA A 18 -1.52 -12.02 -5.12
N LEU A 19 -1.79 -10.75 -5.44
CA LEU A 19 -3.16 -10.25 -5.60
C LEU A 19 -3.88 -10.91 -6.80
N THR A 20 -3.13 -11.20 -7.87
CA THR A 20 -3.68 -11.79 -9.11
C THR A 20 -3.65 -13.32 -9.16
N ALA A 21 -3.05 -14.00 -8.18
CA ALA A 21 -2.72 -15.44 -8.21
C ALA A 21 -3.91 -16.42 -8.35
N GLY A 22 -5.15 -15.93 -8.43
CA GLY A 22 -6.35 -16.74 -8.66
C GLY A 22 -7.42 -16.10 -9.54
N GLY A 23 -7.12 -15.00 -10.24
CA GLY A 23 -8.11 -14.21 -10.98
C GLY A 23 -8.04 -14.41 -12.49
N VAL A 24 -8.86 -15.31 -13.04
CA VAL A 24 -9.14 -15.38 -14.49
C VAL A 24 -10.07 -14.25 -14.96
N ASP A 25 -10.78 -13.60 -14.03
CA ASP A 25 -11.77 -12.56 -14.31
C ASP A 25 -11.21 -11.13 -14.24
N ALA A 26 -9.96 -10.94 -13.78
CA ALA A 26 -9.35 -9.62 -13.68
C ALA A 26 -8.76 -9.17 -15.02
N GLY A 27 -9.40 -8.18 -15.66
CA GLY A 27 -8.93 -7.62 -16.93
C GLY A 27 -7.87 -6.52 -16.82
N ALA A 28 -7.63 -6.00 -15.61
CA ALA A 28 -6.66 -4.94 -15.36
C ALA A 28 -6.20 -4.95 -13.90
N VAL A 29 -4.99 -4.43 -13.67
CA VAL A 29 -4.45 -4.09 -12.35
C VAL A 29 -3.99 -2.65 -12.39
N ALA A 30 -4.39 -1.85 -11.40
CA ALA A 30 -3.87 -0.51 -11.21
C ALA A 30 -3.02 -0.48 -9.93
N SER A 31 -1.82 0.11 -10.03
CA SER A 31 -0.95 0.26 -8.87
C SER A 31 -0.45 1.69 -8.71
N PHE A 32 -0.29 2.08 -7.45
CA PHE A 32 0.37 3.31 -7.04
C PHE A 32 1.47 2.99 -6.05
N VAL A 33 2.69 3.43 -6.35
CA VAL A 33 3.85 3.31 -5.47
C VAL A 33 4.31 4.72 -5.11
N GLY A 34 4.14 5.08 -3.84
CA GLY A 34 4.73 6.32 -3.33
C GLY A 34 6.18 6.08 -2.94
N LEU A 35 7.03 7.03 -3.31
CA LEU A 35 8.44 7.07 -2.91
C LEU A 35 8.68 8.30 -2.03
N VAL A 36 9.62 8.21 -1.10
CA VAL A 36 10.10 9.38 -0.36
C VAL A 36 10.76 10.34 -1.33
N ARG A 37 10.18 11.53 -1.48
CA ARG A 37 10.74 12.60 -2.32
C ARG A 37 12.04 13.11 -1.72
N GLY A 38 13.07 13.17 -2.54
CA GLY A 38 14.37 13.76 -2.16
C GLY A 38 14.37 15.30 -2.17
N GLY A 39 15.57 15.87 -2.26
CA GLY A 39 15.82 17.31 -2.24
C GLY A 39 16.62 17.70 -1.00
N THR A 40 16.09 18.61 -0.18
CA THR A 40 16.73 19.05 1.07
C THR A 40 16.57 18.05 2.23
N ILE A 41 15.75 17.00 2.05
CA ILE A 41 15.44 16.00 3.07
C ILE A 41 16.51 14.90 3.05
N ARG A 42 17.12 14.62 4.21
CA ARG A 42 18.09 13.52 4.39
C ARG A 42 17.44 12.20 4.78
N ALA A 43 16.36 12.26 5.55
CA ALA A 43 15.55 11.12 5.96
C ALA A 43 14.21 11.63 6.48
N MET A 44 13.20 10.77 6.43
CA MET A 44 11.90 10.97 7.06
C MET A 44 11.70 9.85 8.08
N THR A 45 11.22 10.19 9.27
CA THR A 45 10.76 9.20 10.25
C THR A 45 9.25 9.30 10.33
N LEU A 46 8.56 8.20 10.02
CA LEU A 46 7.12 8.10 10.09
C LEU A 46 6.71 7.18 11.23
N GLU A 47 5.88 7.72 12.11
CA GLU A 47 5.25 6.95 13.16
C GLU A 47 3.76 6.80 12.85
N HIS A 48 3.15 5.79 13.44
CA HIS A 48 1.73 5.57 13.31
C HIS A 48 1.16 5.20 14.68
N TYR A 49 -0.12 5.52 14.91
CA TYR A 49 -0.82 5.00 16.08
C TYR A 49 -1.27 3.56 15.75
N PRO A 50 -0.75 2.55 16.47
CA PRO A 50 -1.09 1.16 16.21
C PRO A 50 -2.60 0.93 16.31
N ALA A 51 -3.13 0.04 15.47
CA ALA A 51 -4.56 -0.24 15.28
C ALA A 51 -5.43 0.89 14.70
N MET A 52 -5.22 2.16 15.06
CA MET A 52 -6.03 3.27 14.49
C MET A 52 -5.73 3.50 13.01
N THR A 53 -4.45 3.43 12.63
CA THR A 53 -4.02 3.63 11.24
C THR A 53 -4.59 2.54 10.34
N GLU A 54 -4.48 1.28 10.78
CA GLU A 54 -5.06 0.14 10.06
C GLU A 54 -6.58 0.26 9.97
N LYS A 55 -7.26 0.68 11.04
CA LYS A 55 -8.71 0.92 11.03
C LYS A 55 -9.11 1.96 9.97
N ALA A 56 -8.43 3.10 9.92
CA ALA A 56 -8.69 4.13 8.92
C ALA A 56 -8.46 3.63 7.48
N LEU A 57 -7.39 2.87 7.25
CA LEU A 57 -7.13 2.24 5.95
C LEU A 57 -8.23 1.24 5.58
N ASN A 58 -8.72 0.46 6.55
CA ASN A 58 -9.84 -0.46 6.34
C ASN A 58 -11.11 0.29 5.92
N GLU A 59 -11.44 1.40 6.58
CA GLU A 59 -12.60 2.24 6.26
C GLU A 59 -12.52 2.82 4.85
N ILE A 60 -11.34 3.31 4.43
CA ILE A 60 -11.10 3.82 3.06
C ILE A 60 -11.32 2.72 2.02
N VAL A 61 -10.75 1.53 2.24
CA VAL A 61 -10.90 0.40 1.31
C VAL A 61 -12.34 -0.11 1.26
N ALA A 62 -13.02 -0.15 2.41
CA ALA A 62 -14.44 -0.51 2.47
C ALA A 62 -15.30 0.46 1.65
N GLU A 63 -15.06 1.77 1.78
CA GLU A 63 -15.75 2.78 0.98
C GLU A 63 -15.43 2.66 -0.52
N ALA A 64 -14.17 2.38 -0.89
CA ALA A 64 -13.80 2.15 -2.28
C ALA A 64 -14.54 0.94 -2.87
N ARG A 65 -14.62 -0.18 -2.13
CA ARG A 65 -15.38 -1.37 -2.54
C ARG A 65 -16.89 -1.15 -2.61
N ARG A 66 -17.41 -0.19 -1.84
CA ARG A 66 -18.82 0.21 -1.92
C ARG A 66 -19.11 1.04 -3.18
N ARG A 67 -18.13 1.80 -3.66
CA ARG A 67 -18.25 2.65 -4.87
C ARG A 67 -17.94 1.91 -6.16
N TRP A 68 -17.00 0.96 -6.12
CA TRP A 68 -16.50 0.23 -7.28
C TRP A 68 -16.41 -1.27 -7.00
N GLU A 69 -16.70 -2.07 -8.04
CA GLU A 69 -16.55 -3.52 -7.98
C GLU A 69 -15.06 -3.89 -8.11
N LEU A 70 -14.35 -3.86 -6.98
CA LEU A 70 -12.93 -4.20 -6.91
C LEU A 70 -12.75 -5.69 -6.61
N LEU A 71 -12.13 -6.41 -7.55
CA LEU A 71 -11.81 -7.84 -7.39
C LEU A 71 -10.73 -8.03 -6.32
N GLY A 72 -9.68 -7.20 -6.35
CA GLY A 72 -8.55 -7.22 -5.43
C GLY A 72 -8.35 -5.86 -4.77
N VAL A 73 -7.84 -5.85 -3.53
CA VAL A 73 -7.23 -4.65 -2.93
C VAL A 73 -6.08 -5.08 -2.02
N ARG A 74 -4.89 -4.50 -2.24
CA ARG A 74 -3.73 -4.57 -1.35
C ARG A 74 -3.25 -3.17 -1.01
N VAL A 75 -3.08 -2.88 0.28
CA VAL A 75 -2.46 -1.64 0.76
C VAL A 75 -1.31 -1.97 1.70
N ILE A 76 -0.15 -1.38 1.46
CA ILE A 76 1.00 -1.42 2.37
C ILE A 76 1.42 0.01 2.66
N HIS A 77 1.52 0.37 3.92
CA HIS A 77 2.10 1.65 4.32
C HIS A 77 3.32 1.41 5.20
N ARG A 78 4.47 1.97 4.82
CA ARG A 78 5.68 1.86 5.61
C ARG A 78 5.76 2.92 6.69
N VAL A 79 6.40 2.54 7.80
CA VAL A 79 6.72 3.38 8.95
C VAL A 79 8.19 3.19 9.33
N GLY A 80 8.65 3.91 10.33
CA GLY A 80 10.06 3.94 10.73
C GLY A 80 10.86 4.94 9.91
N ARG A 81 12.18 4.73 9.87
CA ARG A 81 13.12 5.61 9.18
C ARG A 81 13.21 5.25 7.69
N LEU A 82 12.93 6.22 6.84
CA LEU A 82 12.93 6.11 5.38
C LEU A 82 13.86 7.15 4.75
N LEU A 83 14.56 6.76 3.71
CA LEU A 83 15.49 7.60 2.95
C LEU A 83 14.86 8.06 1.62
N PRO A 84 15.34 9.17 1.03
CA PRO A 84 14.95 9.55 -0.32
C PRO A 84 15.05 8.39 -1.32
N GLY A 85 13.97 8.16 -2.08
CA GLY A 85 13.85 7.05 -3.02
C GLY A 85 13.26 5.76 -2.43
N ASP A 86 13.19 5.62 -1.10
CA ASP A 86 12.54 4.47 -0.47
C ASP A 86 11.06 4.43 -0.84
N ARG A 87 10.57 3.22 -1.13
CA ARG A 87 9.13 2.98 -1.26
C ARG A 87 8.50 3.19 0.11
N ILE A 88 7.43 3.96 0.16
CA ILE A 88 6.74 4.30 1.40
C ILE A 88 5.30 3.79 1.42
N VAL A 89 4.63 3.72 0.27
CA VAL A 89 3.26 3.23 0.19
C VAL A 89 3.05 2.45 -1.09
N LEU A 90 2.29 1.37 -1.00
CA LEU A 90 1.77 0.61 -2.10
C LEU A 90 0.24 0.57 -2.00
N VAL A 91 -0.44 0.87 -3.09
CA VAL A 91 -1.85 0.56 -3.29
C VAL A 91 -1.98 -0.20 -4.60
N VAL A 92 -2.60 -1.37 -4.57
CA VAL A 92 -2.90 -2.18 -5.76
C VAL A 92 -4.38 -2.57 -5.72
N VAL A 93 -5.07 -2.39 -6.84
CA VAL A 93 -6.47 -2.81 -7.07
C VAL A 93 -6.61 -3.56 -8.37
#